data_AF-A0A3R7GXM5-F1
#
_entry.id   AF-A0A3R7GXM5-F1
#
_cell.length_a   1.000
_cell.length_b   1.000
_cell.length_c   1.000
_cell.angle_alpha   90.00
_cell.angle_beta   90.00
_cell.angle_gamma   90.00
#
_symmetry.space_group_name_H-M   'P 1'
#
loop_
_entity.id
_entity.type
_entity.pdbx_description
1 polymer ?
#
loop_
_entity_poly.entity_id
_entity_poly.type
_entity_poly.pdbx_seq_one_letter_code
_entity_poly.pdbx_strand_id
1 'polypeptide(L)'
;MPTGTRPAAKEDKGRQYHCARMVEFRRKKKQEREELHKELRRLQRAMKQQEEFVRNEAASSRQFRDSSTMVLLREVIVEKEALLTQNIALRKEIDRHEPIQTLVQEEPQCYSEYQSRSDKLMLSPSVDQVGWQVHVPNGEQSFYVHPFSRKEFDAFPNPFDAGYTAGSSSYSYAGTYLGWKVYRVPTRENPLSIHAGNIVSVTGLQLKFCKNSIVTRT
;
A
#
# COMPACT_ATOMS: atom_id res chain seq x y z
N MET A 1 37.22 -51.95 -17.83
CA MET A 1 36.22 -50.88 -17.68
C MET A 1 36.48 -49.82 -18.74
N PRO A 2 35.76 -49.79 -19.88
CA PRO A 2 35.96 -48.75 -20.86
C PRO A 2 35.13 -47.52 -20.49
N THR A 3 35.79 -46.43 -20.13
CA THR A 3 35.20 -45.09 -20.00
C THR A 3 34.76 -44.61 -21.38
N GLY A 4 33.47 -44.74 -21.65
CA GLY A 4 32.84 -44.25 -22.88
C GLY A 4 32.96 -42.73 -22.98
N THR A 5 33.93 -42.25 -23.74
CA THR A 5 34.05 -40.84 -24.10
C THR A 5 32.98 -40.56 -25.16
N ARG A 6 31.86 -39.97 -24.74
CA ARG A 6 30.77 -39.55 -25.63
C ARG A 6 31.33 -38.50 -26.63
N PRO A 7 31.12 -38.66 -27.95
CA PRO A 7 31.79 -37.79 -28.92
C PRO A 7 31.19 -36.38 -28.90
N ALA A 8 31.98 -35.41 -28.42
CA ALA A 8 31.63 -33.99 -28.27
C ALA A 8 30.97 -33.38 -29.53
N ALA A 9 31.34 -33.83 -30.73
CA ALA A 9 30.78 -33.38 -32.00
C ALA A 9 29.27 -33.66 -32.17
N LYS A 10 28.71 -34.70 -31.52
CA LYS A 10 27.26 -34.97 -31.56
C LYS A 10 26.49 -34.00 -30.65
N GLU A 11 27.11 -33.52 -29.58
CA GLU A 11 26.51 -32.58 -28.64
C GLU A 11 26.48 -31.16 -29.20
N ASP A 12 27.52 -30.74 -29.93
CA ASP A 12 27.54 -29.44 -30.62
C ASP A 12 26.47 -29.33 -31.71
N LYS A 13 26.28 -30.38 -32.50
CA LYS A 13 25.20 -30.42 -33.50
C LYS A 13 23.81 -30.36 -32.86
N GLY A 14 23.62 -31.04 -31.72
CA GLY A 14 22.39 -30.96 -30.94
C GLY A 14 22.12 -29.57 -30.37
N ARG A 15 23.16 -28.90 -29.86
CA ARG A 15 23.09 -27.50 -29.38
C ARG A 15 22.71 -26.54 -30.52
N GLN A 16 23.35 -26.65 -31.68
CA GLN A 16 23.06 -25.79 -32.83
C GLN A 16 21.62 -25.98 -33.33
N TYR A 17 21.16 -27.23 -33.46
CA TYR A 17 19.78 -27.53 -33.84
C TYR A 17 18.77 -26.97 -32.82
N HIS A 18 19.05 -27.14 -31.53
CA HIS A 18 18.22 -26.59 -30.47
C HIS A 18 18.16 -25.05 -30.51
N CYS A 19 19.29 -24.38 -30.69
CA CYS A 19 19.37 -22.92 -30.85
C CYS A 19 18.55 -22.45 -32.05
N ALA A 20 18.70 -23.08 -33.22
CA ALA A 20 17.93 -22.75 -34.42
C ALA A 20 16.43 -22.92 -34.19
N ARG A 21 16.01 -24.05 -33.57
CA ARG A 21 14.61 -24.30 -33.22
C ARG A 21 14.05 -23.25 -32.26
N MET A 22 14.84 -22.82 -31.27
CA MET A 22 14.42 -21.79 -30.32
C MET A 22 14.30 -20.41 -30.96
N VAL A 23 15.16 -20.08 -31.92
CA VAL A 23 15.05 -18.84 -32.70
C VAL A 23 13.77 -18.85 -33.53
N GLU A 24 13.48 -19.94 -34.25
CA GLU A 24 12.25 -20.06 -35.03
C GLU A 24 11.00 -19.99 -34.15
N PHE A 25 11.00 -20.68 -33.01
CA PHE A 25 9.90 -20.61 -32.04
C PHE A 25 9.67 -19.17 -31.55
N ARG A 26 10.74 -18.45 -31.17
CA ARG A 26 10.66 -17.06 -30.72
C ARG A 26 10.18 -16.14 -31.82
N ARG A 27 10.63 -16.35 -33.06
CA ARG A 27 10.21 -15.59 -34.25
C ARG A 27 8.72 -15.78 -34.51
N LYS A 28 8.25 -17.02 -34.53
CA LYS A 28 6.83 -17.36 -34.70
C LYS A 28 5.97 -16.72 -33.62
N LYS A 29 6.35 -16.87 -32.34
CA LYS A 29 5.62 -16.26 -31.21
C LYS A 29 5.64 -14.72 -31.24
N LYS A 30 6.69 -14.12 -31.79
CA LYS A 30 6.76 -12.67 -32.01
C LYS A 30 5.77 -12.25 -33.11
N GLN A 31 5.77 -12.97 -34.24
CA GLN A 31 4.87 -12.72 -35.36
C GLN A 31 3.40 -12.85 -34.95
N GLU A 32 3.02 -13.92 -34.24
CA GLU A 32 1.64 -14.11 -33.76
C GLU A 32 1.18 -12.95 -32.86
N ARG A 33 2.05 -12.48 -31.96
CA ARG A 33 1.75 -11.31 -31.12
C ARG A 33 1.62 -10.05 -31.97
N GLU A 34 2.48 -9.84 -32.96
CA GLU A 34 2.39 -8.67 -33.83
C GLU A 34 1.12 -8.67 -34.66
N GLU A 35 0.69 -9.82 -35.17
CA GLU A 35 -0.57 -10.02 -35.88
C GLU A 35 -1.77 -9.71 -34.97
N LEU A 36 -1.78 -10.22 -33.74
CA LEU A 36 -2.85 -9.92 -32.78
C LEU A 36 -2.93 -8.41 -32.49
N HIS A 37 -1.79 -7.75 -32.29
CA HIS A 37 -1.78 -6.30 -32.09
C HIS A 37 -2.20 -5.52 -33.34
N LYS A 38 -1.88 -6.01 -34.54
CA LYS A 38 -2.36 -5.41 -35.80
C LYS A 38 -3.87 -5.51 -35.91
N GLU A 39 -4.45 -6.67 -35.61
CA GLU A 39 -5.90 -6.87 -35.60
C GLU A 39 -6.59 -6.02 -34.53
N LEU A 40 -6.05 -5.97 -33.32
CA LEU A 40 -6.57 -5.09 -32.26
C LEU A 40 -6.58 -3.62 -32.71
N ARG A 41 -5.48 -3.12 -33.31
CA ARG A 41 -5.43 -1.76 -33.86
C ARG A 41 -6.41 -1.55 -35.02
N ARG A 42 -6.69 -2.58 -35.81
CA ARG A 42 -7.68 -2.51 -36.90
C ARG A 42 -9.09 -2.42 -36.33
N LEU A 43 -9.42 -3.26 -35.36
CA LEU A 43 -10.72 -3.28 -34.69
C LEU A 43 -10.99 -1.98 -33.92
N GLN A 44 -10.00 -1.47 -33.19
CA GLN A 44 -10.12 -0.18 -32.51
C GLN A 44 -10.39 0.97 -33.47
N ARG A 45 -9.73 0.99 -34.64
CA ARG A 45 -10.00 1.99 -35.69
C ARG A 45 -11.41 1.83 -36.26
N ALA A 46 -11.85 0.61 -36.54
CA ALA A 46 -13.20 0.35 -37.04
C ALA A 46 -14.28 0.77 -36.03
N MET A 47 -14.07 0.47 -34.74
CA MET A 47 -14.96 0.88 -33.66
C MET A 47 -15.06 2.39 -33.56
N LYS A 48 -13.91 3.09 -33.58
CA LYS A 48 -13.87 4.56 -33.55
C LYS A 48 -14.58 5.18 -34.75
N GLN A 49 -14.37 4.63 -35.95
CA GLN A 49 -15.07 5.07 -37.16
C GLN A 49 -16.58 4.89 -37.04
N GLN A 50 -17.04 3.77 -36.46
CA GLN A 50 -18.46 3.53 -36.23
C GLN A 50 -19.05 4.50 -35.20
N GLU A 51 -18.34 4.78 -34.11
CA GLU A 51 -18.75 5.77 -33.12
C GLU A 51 -18.86 7.17 -33.72
N GLU A 52 -17.89 7.57 -34.54
CA GLU A 52 -17.90 8.84 -35.26
C GLU A 52 -19.07 8.91 -36.25
N PHE A 53 -19.32 7.82 -36.99
CA PHE A 53 -20.47 7.71 -37.90
C PHE A 53 -21.80 7.89 -37.14
N VAL A 54 -22.02 7.14 -36.07
CA VAL A 54 -23.24 7.24 -35.24
C VAL A 54 -23.38 8.63 -34.64
N ARG A 55 -22.28 9.24 -34.18
CA ARG A 55 -22.28 10.60 -33.64
C ARG A 55 -22.68 11.64 -34.69
N ASN A 56 -22.16 11.52 -35.90
CA ASN A 56 -22.46 12.43 -37.00
C ASN A 56 -23.90 12.28 -37.49
N GLU A 57 -24.40 11.05 -37.59
CA GLU A 57 -25.80 10.75 -37.90
C GLU A 57 -26.74 11.34 -36.83
N ALA A 58 -26.44 11.12 -35.55
CA ALA A 58 -27.20 11.67 -34.44
C ALA A 58 -27.18 13.21 -34.40
N ALA A 59 -26.06 13.83 -34.80
CA ALA A 59 -25.95 15.28 -34.90
C ALA A 59 -26.75 15.85 -36.08
N SER A 60 -26.81 15.14 -37.21
CA SER A 60 -27.43 15.60 -38.45
C SER A 60 -28.96 15.38 -38.48
N SER A 61 -29.47 14.40 -37.72
CA SER A 61 -30.90 14.13 -37.68
C SER A 61 -31.67 15.07 -36.75
N ARG A 62 -32.61 15.84 -37.32
CA ARG A 62 -33.54 16.70 -36.57
C ARG A 62 -34.54 15.90 -35.74
N GLN A 63 -34.94 14.70 -36.21
CA GLN A 63 -35.90 13.83 -35.54
C GLN A 63 -35.37 13.30 -34.20
N PHE A 64 -34.05 13.13 -34.07
CA PHE A 64 -33.40 12.69 -32.84
C PHE A 64 -33.11 13.81 -31.82
N ARG A 65 -33.21 15.10 -32.21
CA ARG A 65 -32.96 16.23 -31.30
C ARG A 65 -34.17 16.56 -30.44
N ASP A 66 -35.37 16.50 -31.01
CA ASP A 66 -36.57 17.07 -30.37
C ASP A 66 -37.56 15.99 -29.88
N SER A 67 -37.22 14.71 -30.06
CA SER A 67 -38.04 13.62 -29.53
C SER A 67 -37.84 13.50 -28.01
N SER A 68 -38.87 13.86 -27.25
CA SER A 68 -38.90 13.80 -25.78
C SER A 68 -38.40 12.46 -25.21
N THR A 69 -38.74 11.34 -25.86
CA THR A 69 -38.27 10.00 -25.45
C THR A 69 -36.77 9.79 -25.64
N MET A 70 -36.18 10.36 -26.69
CA MET A 70 -34.73 10.30 -26.93
C MET A 70 -33.94 11.16 -25.93
N VAL A 71 -34.51 12.28 -25.48
CA VAL A 71 -33.92 13.10 -24.42
C VAL A 71 -33.85 12.32 -23.11
N LEU A 72 -34.98 11.73 -22.69
CA LEU A 72 -35.04 10.89 -21.49
C LEU A 72 -34.09 9.70 -21.57
N LEU A 73 -34.02 9.02 -22.72
CA LEU A 73 -33.11 7.89 -22.91
C LEU A 73 -31.63 8.31 -22.76
N ARG A 74 -31.26 9.49 -23.27
CA ARG A 74 -29.89 10.02 -23.10
C ARG A 74 -29.58 10.32 -21.64
N GLU A 75 -30.51 10.91 -20.91
CA GLU A 75 -30.35 11.20 -19.47
C GLU A 75 -30.11 9.91 -18.68
N VAL A 76 -30.94 8.88 -18.90
CA VAL A 76 -30.79 7.57 -18.25
C VAL A 76 -29.45 6.90 -18.58
N ILE A 77 -29.00 6.99 -19.84
CA ILE A 77 -27.70 6.43 -20.25
C ILE A 77 -26.56 7.18 -19.54
N VAL A 78 -26.59 8.51 -19.52
CA VAL A 78 -25.57 9.33 -18.84
C VAL A 78 -25.52 9.01 -17.35
N GLU A 79 -26.68 8.92 -16.70
CA GLU A 79 -26.78 8.55 -15.28
C GLU A 79 -26.22 7.15 -15.02
N LYS A 80 -26.59 6.17 -15.85
CA LYS A 80 -26.06 4.80 -15.75
C LYS A 80 -24.53 4.76 -15.85
N GLU A 81 -23.93 5.48 -16.81
CA GLU A 81 -22.48 5.52 -16.97
C GLU A 81 -21.78 6.21 -15.78
N ALA A 82 -22.40 7.26 -15.22
CA ALA A 82 -21.92 7.91 -14.00
C ALA A 82 -21.95 6.94 -12.81
N LEU A 83 -23.05 6.19 -12.64
CA LEU A 83 -23.19 5.18 -11.59
C LEU A 83 -22.20 4.03 -11.75
N LEU A 84 -21.94 3.56 -12.97
CA LEU A 84 -20.93 2.53 -13.23
C LEU A 84 -19.53 3.00 -12.84
N THR A 85 -19.18 4.24 -13.19
CA THR A 85 -17.90 4.85 -12.81
C THR A 85 -17.75 4.95 -11.30
N GLN A 86 -18.80 5.39 -10.60
CA GLN A 86 -18.83 5.44 -9.14
C GLN A 86 -18.72 4.03 -8.52
N ASN A 87 -19.44 3.04 -9.06
CA ASN A 87 -19.39 1.67 -8.56
C ASN A 87 -17.98 1.07 -8.68
N ILE A 88 -17.29 1.30 -9.80
CA ILE A 88 -15.90 0.87 -9.98
C ILE A 88 -14.97 1.56 -8.98
N ALA A 89 -15.16 2.86 -8.74
CA ALA A 89 -14.35 3.60 -7.76
C ALA A 89 -14.57 3.07 -6.34
N LEU A 90 -15.82 2.82 -5.95
CA LEU A 90 -16.17 2.24 -4.64
C LEU A 90 -15.60 0.84 -4.47
N ARG A 91 -15.68 -0.01 -5.50
CA ARG A 91 -15.06 -1.34 -5.47
C ARG A 91 -13.56 -1.27 -5.24
N LYS A 92 -12.85 -0.39 -5.94
CA LYS A 92 -11.42 -0.18 -5.71
C LYS A 92 -11.10 0.27 -4.28
N GLU A 93 -11.96 1.10 -3.69
CA GLU A 93 -11.79 1.55 -2.31
C GLU A 93 -12.05 0.41 -1.31
N ILE A 94 -13.06 -0.43 -1.57
CA ILE A 94 -13.30 -1.66 -0.80
C ILE A 94 -12.09 -2.59 -0.89
N ASP A 95 -11.58 -2.85 -2.09
CA ASP A 95 -10.41 -3.69 -2.32
C ASP A 95 -9.17 -3.13 -1.58
N ARG A 96 -9.05 -1.80 -1.47
CA ARG A 96 -7.98 -1.14 -0.71
C ARG A 96 -8.09 -1.39 0.81
N HIS A 97 -9.31 -1.52 1.31
CA HIS A 97 -9.60 -1.71 2.73
C HIS A 97 -9.69 -3.18 3.16
N GLU A 98 -9.88 -4.11 2.22
CA GLU A 98 -9.94 -5.55 2.47
C GLU A 98 -8.75 -6.05 3.31
N PRO A 99 -7.48 -5.71 3.02
CA PRO A 99 -6.34 -6.20 3.82
C PRO A 99 -6.33 -5.66 5.25
N ILE A 100 -6.85 -4.45 5.46
CA ILE A 100 -6.95 -3.87 6.80
C ILE A 100 -8.03 -4.61 7.58
N GLN A 101 -9.14 -4.92 6.93
CA GLN A 101 -10.23 -5.68 7.53
C GLN A 101 -9.80 -7.10 7.89
N THR A 102 -9.01 -7.77 7.06
CA THR A 102 -8.45 -9.09 7.40
C THR A 102 -7.50 -9.01 8.59
N LEU A 103 -6.61 -8.01 8.66
CA LEU A 103 -5.71 -7.82 9.80
C LEU A 103 -6.47 -7.59 11.12
N VAL A 104 -7.54 -6.78 11.09
CA VAL A 104 -8.39 -6.53 12.27
C VAL A 104 -9.18 -7.77 12.68
N GLN A 105 -9.58 -8.62 11.72
CA GLN A 105 -10.28 -9.88 12.00
C GLN A 105 -9.36 -11.02 12.43
N GLU A 106 -8.07 -10.97 12.07
CA GLU A 106 -7.04 -11.91 12.54
C GLU A 106 -6.48 -11.51 13.92
N GLU A 107 -6.55 -10.23 14.30
CA GLU A 107 -6.16 -9.70 15.61
C GLU A 107 -6.78 -10.42 16.83
N PRO A 108 -8.06 -10.86 16.87
CA PRO A 108 -8.60 -11.60 18.02
C PRO A 108 -7.89 -12.93 18.32
N GLN A 109 -7.17 -13.52 17.36
CA GLN A 109 -6.35 -14.71 17.63
C GLN A 109 -5.05 -14.34 18.36
N CYS A 110 -4.45 -13.20 18.03
CA CYS A 110 -3.29 -12.67 18.74
C CYS A 110 -3.69 -12.22 20.16
N TYR A 111 -4.78 -11.48 20.34
CA TYR A 111 -5.22 -11.04 21.67
C TYR A 111 -5.58 -12.20 22.59
N SER A 112 -6.24 -13.26 22.11
CA SER A 112 -6.56 -14.45 22.91
C SER A 112 -5.32 -15.16 23.45
N GLU A 113 -4.28 -15.28 22.62
CA GLU A 113 -3.01 -15.92 22.98
C GLU A 113 -2.19 -15.02 23.93
N TYR A 114 -2.19 -13.70 23.73
CA TYR A 114 -1.60 -12.74 24.67
C TYR A 114 -2.38 -12.65 25.98
N GLN A 115 -3.71 -12.80 25.99
CA GLN A 115 -4.53 -12.74 27.20
C GLN A 115 -4.40 -14.02 28.02
N SER A 116 -4.40 -15.21 27.38
CA SER A 116 -4.06 -16.46 28.05
C SER A 116 -2.62 -16.50 28.59
N ARG A 117 -1.67 -15.82 27.94
CA ARG A 117 -0.28 -15.72 28.41
C ARG A 117 -0.11 -14.63 29.47
N SER A 118 -0.80 -13.50 29.33
CA SER A 118 -0.80 -12.37 30.27
C SER A 118 -1.50 -12.73 31.57
N ASP A 119 -2.64 -13.43 31.54
CA ASP A 119 -3.31 -13.90 32.75
C ASP A 119 -2.45 -14.94 33.50
N LYS A 120 -1.64 -15.71 32.77
CA LYS A 120 -0.67 -16.66 33.35
C LYS A 120 0.60 -15.97 33.88
N LEU A 121 1.03 -14.87 33.26
CA LEU A 121 2.19 -14.05 33.68
C LEU A 121 1.85 -13.07 34.81
N MET A 122 0.61 -12.60 34.89
CA MET A 122 0.07 -11.78 35.99
C MET A 122 -0.07 -12.57 37.29
N LEU A 123 -0.08 -13.90 37.23
CA LEU A 123 -0.28 -14.77 38.39
C LEU A 123 1.01 -15.38 38.96
N SER A 124 2.17 -15.28 38.30
CA SER A 124 3.46 -15.70 38.88
C SER A 124 4.65 -15.17 38.07
N PRO A 125 5.60 -14.43 38.67
CA PRO A 125 6.90 -14.21 38.06
C PRO A 125 7.61 -15.56 37.96
N SER A 126 7.96 -16.02 36.75
CA SER A 126 8.96 -17.06 36.64
C SER A 126 10.31 -16.47 37.07
N VAL A 127 11.08 -17.24 37.83
CA VAL A 127 12.30 -16.82 38.55
C VAL A 127 13.39 -16.21 37.63
N ASP A 128 13.24 -16.35 36.30
CA ASP A 128 14.23 -15.95 35.30
C ASP A 128 13.84 -14.69 34.48
N GLN A 129 12.72 -14.03 34.75
CA GLN A 129 12.30 -12.83 33.99
C GLN A 129 12.71 -11.52 34.68
N VAL A 130 13.49 -10.70 33.96
CA VAL A 130 13.87 -9.34 34.37
C VAL A 130 12.69 -8.39 34.11
N GLY A 131 11.99 -7.98 35.17
CA GLY A 131 10.91 -7.00 35.13
C GLY A 131 10.66 -6.41 36.51
N TRP A 132 9.88 -5.34 36.60
CA TRP A 132 9.54 -4.70 37.87
C TRP A 132 8.03 -4.62 38.07
N GLN A 133 7.59 -4.91 39.28
CA GLN A 133 6.20 -4.76 39.70
C GLN A 133 5.95 -3.29 40.07
N VAL A 134 4.95 -2.68 39.42
CA VAL A 134 4.53 -1.31 39.76
C VAL A 134 3.38 -1.40 40.75
N HIS A 135 3.65 -0.98 41.98
CA HIS A 135 2.62 -0.85 43.01
C HIS A 135 1.94 0.51 42.91
N VAL A 136 0.61 0.48 42.78
CA VAL A 136 -0.23 1.67 42.80
C VAL A 136 -0.79 1.82 44.22
N PRO A 137 -0.70 3.00 44.85
CA PRO A 137 -1.31 3.22 46.17
C PRO A 137 -2.84 3.14 46.11
N ASN A 138 -3.49 2.89 47.26
CA ASN A 138 -4.95 2.78 47.46
C ASN A 138 -5.62 1.44 47.11
N GLY A 139 -4.88 0.33 47.09
CA GLY A 139 -5.47 -1.00 46.92
C GLY A 139 -5.91 -1.31 45.49
N GLU A 140 -5.49 -0.50 44.52
CA GLU A 140 -5.66 -0.79 43.10
C GLU A 140 -4.76 -1.96 42.65
N GLN A 141 -5.15 -2.61 41.56
CA GLN A 141 -4.45 -3.79 41.07
C GLN A 141 -3.04 -3.43 40.60
N SER A 142 -2.03 -3.96 41.30
CA SER A 142 -0.64 -3.83 40.89
C SER A 142 -0.41 -4.63 39.59
N PHE A 143 0.40 -4.10 38.68
CA PHE A 143 0.71 -4.75 37.41
C PHE A 143 2.23 -4.91 37.22
N TYR A 144 2.61 -5.91 36.42
CA TYR A 144 3.99 -6.25 36.16
C TYR A 144 4.44 -5.68 34.81
N VAL A 145 5.56 -4.95 34.80
CA VAL A 145 6.13 -4.38 33.57
C VAL A 145 7.32 -5.20 33.15
N HIS A 146 7.23 -5.78 31.95
CA HIS A 146 8.36 -6.42 31.27
C HIS A 146 8.87 -5.48 30.16
N PRO A 147 10.04 -4.84 30.32
CA PRO A 147 10.61 -4.04 29.24
C PRO A 147 10.94 -4.94 28.05
N PHE A 148 10.74 -4.44 26.83
CA PHE A 148 11.16 -5.16 25.61
C PHE A 148 12.64 -5.54 25.69
N SER A 149 12.95 -6.78 25.35
CA SER A 149 14.34 -7.22 25.24
C SER A 149 15.02 -6.48 24.08
N ARG A 150 16.34 -6.31 24.18
CA ARG A 150 17.11 -5.66 23.11
C ARG A 150 16.93 -6.38 21.76
N LYS A 151 16.78 -7.71 21.78
CA LYS A 151 16.52 -8.53 20.59
C LYS A 151 15.16 -8.25 19.97
N GLU A 152 14.11 -8.09 20.77
CA GLU A 152 12.78 -7.71 20.27
C GLU A 152 12.80 -6.31 19.69
N PHE A 153 13.47 -5.37 20.36
CA PHE A 153 13.62 -4.01 19.87
C PHE A 153 14.37 -3.96 18.53
N ASP A 154 15.50 -4.67 18.43
CA ASP A 154 16.31 -4.72 17.21
C ASP A 154 15.66 -5.54 16.07
N ALA A 155 14.66 -6.39 16.38
CA ALA A 155 13.88 -7.13 15.37
C ALA A 155 12.87 -6.25 14.64
N PHE A 156 12.43 -5.13 15.25
CA PHE A 156 11.63 -4.15 14.55
C PHE A 156 12.54 -3.29 13.66
N PRO A 157 12.27 -3.24 12.34
CA PRO A 157 13.05 -2.39 11.44
C PRO A 157 13.02 -0.96 11.97
N ASN A 158 14.21 -0.40 12.23
CA ASN A 158 14.32 0.97 12.69
C ASN A 158 13.81 1.89 11.56
N PRO A 159 12.68 2.61 11.74
CA PRO A 159 12.17 3.51 10.72
C PRO A 159 13.11 4.70 10.45
N PHE A 160 14.17 4.86 11.25
CA PHE A 160 15.24 5.85 11.11
C PHE A 160 16.51 5.31 10.43
N ASP A 161 16.55 4.05 10.01
CA ASP A 161 17.70 3.52 9.27
C ASP A 161 17.88 4.28 7.95
N ALA A 162 19.14 4.52 7.58
CA ALA A 162 19.50 5.33 6.42
C ALA A 162 18.83 4.86 5.11
N GLY A 163 18.52 3.56 5.01
CA GLY A 163 17.79 2.95 3.90
C GLY A 163 16.33 3.40 3.76
N TYR A 164 15.68 3.84 4.86
CA TYR A 164 14.31 4.37 4.86
C TYR A 164 14.25 5.91 4.75
N THR A 165 15.33 6.61 5.10
CA THR A 165 15.41 8.08 5.06
C THR A 165 15.97 8.65 3.75
N ALA A 166 16.38 7.79 2.81
CA ALA A 166 16.94 8.17 1.52
C ALA A 166 15.87 8.85 0.63
N GLY A 167 15.56 10.11 0.92
CA GLY A 167 14.63 10.92 0.12
C GLY A 167 13.95 12.08 0.86
N SER A 168 14.06 12.17 2.18
CA SER A 168 13.32 13.21 2.95
C SER A 168 14.25 14.32 3.43
N SER A 169 14.31 15.43 2.68
CA SER A 169 14.93 16.67 3.14
C SER A 169 14.11 17.27 4.29
N SER A 170 14.82 17.66 5.36
CA SER A 170 14.46 18.64 6.40
C SER A 170 12.99 19.07 6.47
N TYR A 171 12.27 18.54 7.48
CA TYR A 171 10.86 18.82 7.81
C TYR A 171 9.83 18.18 6.87
N SER A 172 9.67 16.85 6.95
CA SER A 172 8.53 16.19 6.34
C SER A 172 7.36 16.13 7.32
N TYR A 173 6.20 16.65 6.92
CA TYR A 173 4.95 16.44 7.65
C TYR A 173 4.64 14.94 7.74
N ALA A 174 4.47 14.42 8.96
CA ALA A 174 4.24 12.99 9.22
C ALA A 174 2.76 12.61 9.25
N GLY A 175 1.87 13.59 9.48
CA GLY A 175 0.43 13.38 9.56
C GLY A 175 -0.20 14.04 10.78
N THR A 176 -1.50 13.80 10.95
CA THR A 176 -2.26 14.22 12.12
C THR A 176 -2.50 13.02 13.04
N TYR A 177 -2.06 13.09 14.28
CA TYR A 177 -2.30 12.05 15.28
C TYR A 177 -3.06 12.66 16.45
N LEU A 178 -4.25 12.12 16.76
CA LEU A 178 -5.13 12.63 17.84
C LEU A 178 -5.42 14.14 17.75
N GLY A 179 -5.55 14.68 16.54
CA GLY A 179 -5.76 16.11 16.28
C GLY A 179 -4.49 16.98 16.25
N TRP A 180 -3.32 16.40 16.49
CA TRP A 180 -2.03 17.10 16.48
C TRP A 180 -1.30 16.93 15.15
N LYS A 181 -0.78 18.02 14.59
CA LYS A 181 0.09 17.97 13.41
C LYS A 181 1.51 17.57 13.84
N VAL A 182 1.97 16.43 13.34
CA VAL A 182 3.29 15.88 13.66
C VAL A 182 4.24 16.14 12.49
N TYR A 183 5.43 16.68 12.79
CA TYR A 183 6.47 16.98 11.82
C TYR A 183 7.75 16.20 12.16
N ARG A 184 8.46 15.69 11.15
CA ARG A 184 9.75 15.00 11.33
C ARG A 184 10.89 16.02 11.24
N VAL A 185 11.71 16.11 12.28
CA VAL A 185 12.91 16.95 12.27
C VAL A 185 14.14 16.06 12.26
N PRO A 186 15.06 16.19 11.29
CA PRO A 186 16.33 15.47 11.34
C PRO A 186 17.16 16.02 12.50
N THR A 187 17.51 15.16 13.46
CA THR A 187 18.40 15.53 14.56
C THR A 187 19.82 15.68 14.02
N ARG A 188 20.23 16.90 13.68
CA ARG A 188 21.66 17.25 13.61
C ARG A 188 22.08 17.83 14.96
N GLU A 189 23.19 17.34 15.45
CA GLU A 189 23.76 17.60 16.78
C GLU A 189 23.94 19.09 17.08
N ASN A 190 23.25 19.53 18.14
CA ASN A 190 23.65 20.46 19.21
C ASN A 190 22.61 21.55 19.55
N PRO A 191 22.37 21.80 20.85
CA PRO A 191 21.33 22.68 21.34
C PRO A 191 21.83 24.13 21.36
N LEU A 192 20.89 25.08 21.21
CA LEU A 192 20.82 26.39 21.88
C LEU A 192 20.23 27.44 20.93
N SER A 193 18.94 27.74 21.13
CA SER A 193 18.38 29.10 21.11
C SER A 193 16.88 28.97 21.33
N ILE A 194 16.51 29.13 22.59
CA ILE A 194 15.15 29.07 23.12
C ILE A 194 14.34 30.26 22.60
N HIS A 195 13.25 30.00 21.87
CA HIS A 195 12.14 30.94 21.77
C HIS A 195 10.82 30.24 22.09
N ALA A 196 10.32 30.58 23.29
CA ALA A 196 8.97 30.47 23.82
C ALA A 196 8.06 29.41 23.17
N GLY A 197 8.18 28.17 23.65
CA GLY A 197 7.22 27.10 23.44
C GLY A 197 7.61 25.90 24.29
N ASN A 198 6.66 25.32 25.01
CA ASN A 198 6.92 24.16 25.88
C ASN A 198 7.31 22.95 25.01
N ILE A 199 8.58 22.52 25.11
CA ILE A 199 9.12 21.34 24.45
C ILE A 199 9.29 20.26 25.53
N VAL A 200 8.71 19.08 25.30
CA VAL A 200 9.00 17.88 26.11
C VAL A 200 9.97 17.03 25.30
N SER A 201 11.18 16.83 25.83
CA SER A 201 12.20 15.96 25.24
C SER A 201 12.13 14.58 25.88
N VAL A 202 11.84 13.56 25.09
CA VAL A 202 12.09 12.16 25.46
C VAL A 202 13.18 11.66 24.50
N THR A 203 14.32 11.26 25.08
CA THR A 203 15.53 10.72 24.43
C THR A 203 15.64 10.97 22.92
N GLY A 204 16.29 12.07 22.55
CA GLY A 204 16.70 12.38 21.17
C GLY A 204 15.63 13.02 20.27
N LEU A 205 14.39 13.15 20.75
CA LEU A 205 13.30 13.81 20.03
C LEU A 205 13.06 15.23 20.57
N GLN A 206 13.20 16.23 19.69
CA GLN A 206 12.68 17.57 19.90
C GLN A 206 11.31 17.65 19.21
N LEU A 207 10.23 17.49 19.98
CA LEU A 207 8.86 17.67 19.50
C LEU A 207 8.41 19.10 19.80
N LYS A 208 8.16 19.88 18.74
CA LYS A 208 7.59 21.22 18.87
C LYS A 208 6.08 21.15 18.76
N PHE A 209 5.39 21.45 19.85
CA PHE A 209 3.93 21.49 19.91
C PHE A 209 3.45 22.93 19.69
N CYS A 210 2.68 23.17 18.63
CA CYS A 210 1.99 24.44 18.43
C CYS A 210 0.51 24.26 18.81
N LYS A 211 0.04 24.99 19.83
CA LYS A 211 -1.40 25.09 20.14
C LYS A 211 -2.09 25.94 19.06
N ASN A 212 -3.15 25.41 18.47
CA ASN A 212 -4.08 26.23 17.70
C ASN A 212 -4.90 27.08 18.70
N SER A 213 -4.82 28.39 18.57
CA SER A 213 -5.74 29.32 19.21
C SER A 213 -7.14 29.10 18.63
N ILE A 214 -8.06 28.64 19.47
CA ILE A 214 -9.50 28.60 19.16
C ILE A 214 -9.98 30.05 19.12
N VAL A 215 -10.29 30.56 17.93
CA VAL A 215 -11.07 31.78 17.79
C VAL A 215 -12.53 31.39 18.01
N THR A 216 -13.04 31.63 19.22
CA THR A 216 -14.47 31.64 19.50
C THR A 216 -15.10 32.82 18.77
N ARG A 217 -15.89 32.55 17.73
CA ARG A 217 -16.87 33.51 17.19
C ARG A 217 -18.04 33.57 18.19
N THR A 218 -18.12 34.67 18.92
CA THR A 218 -19.39 35.20 19.48
C THR A 218 -20.18 35.89 18.39
#